data_AF-A0A1F5DKP5-F1
#
_entry.id   AF-A0A1F5DKP5-F1
#
_cell.length_a   1.000
_cell.length_b   1.000
_cell.length_c   1.000
_cell.angle_alpha   90.00
_cell.angle_beta   90.00
_cell.angle_gamma   90.00
#
_symmetry.space_group_name_H-M   'P 1'
#
loop_
_entity.id
_entity.type
_entity.pdbx_description
1 polymer ?
#
loop_
_entity_poly.entity_id
_entity_poly.type
_entity_poly.pdbx_seq_one_letter_code
_entity_poly.pdbx_strand_id
1 'polypeptide(L)'
;MSEKNKFCTNCGAAVDGKEFCPQCGAKQSLDAATPQTPPSSPSDKVVHEQSRGAMEHLTIGFNVAMNNPLVFLPAILSGVIGGVIGFTSSALFIGITGSIILGLINFIISFILGFASTDMSRDAYNKQPLDLGSSINYVFSRIVPFLIAAIFGGLLSLTVVFIPIVILSLVIMVIDETDVFDAFGKTFNVIRADLGDVLVVLLVAIVGLFMTGYIPYISSLLYSLLNVVLGLAFIDIYMNFKNR
;
A
#
# COMPACT_ATOMS: atom_id res chain seq x y z
N MET A 1 -29.96 14.30 0.39
CA MET A 1 -28.85 15.22 0.02
C MET A 1 -27.91 15.26 1.22
N SER A 2 -26.88 14.41 1.24
CA SER A 2 -25.90 14.34 2.34
C SER A 2 -24.89 15.48 2.22
N GLU A 3 -24.78 16.28 3.28
CA GLU A 3 -23.78 17.33 3.41
C GLU A 3 -22.41 16.68 3.62
N LYS A 4 -21.60 16.62 2.54
CA LYS A 4 -20.23 16.12 2.54
C LYS A 4 -19.41 16.87 3.61
N ASN A 5 -18.71 16.13 4.48
CA ASN A 5 -17.72 16.71 5.39
C ASN A 5 -16.72 17.54 4.58
N LYS A 6 -16.76 18.87 4.75
CA LYS A 6 -15.89 19.80 4.02
C LYS A 6 -14.44 19.72 4.47
N PHE A 7 -14.16 19.10 5.62
CA PHE A 7 -12.83 19.07 6.24
C PHE A 7 -12.47 17.67 6.75
N CYS A 8 -11.19 17.34 6.65
CA CYS A 8 -10.62 16.05 7.05
C CYS A 8 -10.50 15.96 8.57
N THR A 9 -10.98 14.86 9.16
CA THR A 9 -10.91 14.62 10.60
C THR A 9 -9.52 14.28 11.12
N ASN A 10 -8.58 13.93 10.23
CA ASN A 10 -7.20 13.59 10.60
C ASN A 10 -6.27 14.80 10.51
N CYS A 11 -6.30 15.54 9.40
CA CYS A 11 -5.37 16.66 9.16
C CYS A 11 -6.02 18.04 9.04
N GLY A 12 -7.36 18.16 9.12
CA GLY A 12 -8.07 19.44 9.03
C GLY A 12 -8.18 20.05 7.63
N ALA A 13 -7.58 19.45 6.60
CA ALA A 13 -7.63 19.97 5.23
C ALA A 13 -9.02 19.85 4.59
N ALA A 14 -9.34 20.71 3.63
CA ALA A 14 -10.61 20.63 2.91
C ALA A 14 -10.71 19.34 2.08
N VAL A 15 -11.87 18.66 2.12
CA VAL A 15 -12.10 17.41 1.38
C VAL A 15 -13.24 17.57 0.38
N ASP A 16 -12.95 17.33 -0.89
CA ASP A 16 -13.88 17.55 -2.00
C ASP A 16 -14.80 16.33 -2.25
N GLY A 17 -15.29 15.72 -1.17
CA GLY A 17 -16.15 14.52 -1.22
C GLY A 17 -15.50 13.27 -1.80
N LYS A 18 -14.17 13.17 -1.70
CA LYS A 18 -13.37 11.96 -1.98
C LYS A 18 -13.39 11.01 -0.78
N GLU A 19 -13.18 9.72 -1.02
CA GLU A 19 -13.16 8.71 0.04
C GLU A 19 -11.88 8.84 0.88
N PHE A 20 -10.78 9.36 0.30
CA PHE A 20 -9.57 9.72 1.04
C PHE A 20 -9.21 11.21 0.93
N CYS A 21 -8.59 11.73 1.98
CA CYS A 21 -8.15 13.12 2.04
C CYS A 21 -6.97 13.35 1.09
N PRO A 22 -7.05 14.31 0.16
CA PRO A 22 -5.98 14.57 -0.81
C PRO A 22 -4.76 15.25 -0.20
N GLN A 23 -4.75 15.56 1.10
CA GLN A 23 -3.58 16.12 1.79
C GLN A 23 -2.87 15.05 2.62
N CYS A 24 -3.58 14.32 3.49
CA CYS A 24 -2.96 13.32 4.38
C CYS A 24 -3.18 11.85 3.96
N GLY A 25 -4.02 11.57 2.96
CA GLY A 25 -4.36 10.21 2.55
C GLY A 25 -5.30 9.47 3.51
N ALA A 26 -5.82 10.12 4.56
CA ALA A 26 -6.72 9.48 5.52
C ALA A 26 -8.13 9.25 4.93
N LYS A 27 -8.74 8.10 5.21
CA LYS A 27 -10.13 7.76 4.87
C LYS A 27 -11.12 8.72 5.51
N GLN A 28 -12.16 9.10 4.77
CA GLN A 28 -13.24 9.96 5.23
C GLN A 28 -14.54 9.17 5.36
N SER A 29 -15.22 9.31 6.49
CA SER A 29 -16.58 8.80 6.65
C SER A 29 -17.56 9.70 5.90
N LEU A 30 -18.09 9.23 4.77
CA LEU A 30 -19.08 9.99 3.97
C LEU A 30 -20.50 10.00 4.60
N ASP A 31 -20.74 9.19 5.64
CA ASP A 31 -22.06 9.03 6.27
C ASP A 31 -22.14 9.36 7.77
N ALA A 32 -21.08 9.91 8.39
CA ALA A 32 -21.13 10.30 9.80
C ALA A 32 -21.29 11.82 9.95
N ALA A 33 -22.52 12.30 9.77
CA ALA A 33 -22.96 13.51 10.43
C ALA A 33 -23.10 13.20 11.93
N THR A 34 -22.04 13.38 12.68
CA THR A 34 -22.14 13.62 14.12
C THR A 34 -21.26 14.82 14.45
N PRO A 35 -21.82 15.93 14.94
CA PRO A 35 -21.03 17.04 15.43
C PRO A 35 -20.28 16.54 16.67
N GLN A 36 -19.02 16.17 16.50
CA GLN A 36 -18.10 16.02 17.62
C GLN A 36 -17.24 17.27 17.65
N THR A 37 -17.35 17.99 18.75
CA THR A 37 -16.54 19.15 19.10
C THR A 37 -15.06 18.86 18.85
N PRO A 38 -14.30 19.81 18.30
CA PRO A 38 -12.89 19.63 18.03
C PRO A 38 -12.17 19.24 19.33
N PRO A 39 -11.35 18.18 19.35
CA PRO A 39 -10.48 17.93 20.49
C PRO A 39 -9.47 19.08 20.55
N SER A 40 -9.68 19.99 21.50
CA SER A 40 -8.69 20.95 21.94
C SER A 40 -7.65 20.22 22.78
N SER A 41 -6.44 20.07 22.24
CA SER A 41 -5.24 19.89 23.05
C SER A 41 -3.98 20.20 22.25
N PRO A 42 -2.91 20.61 22.93
CA PRO A 42 -2.24 21.86 22.65
C PRO A 42 -1.24 21.73 21.52
N SER A 43 -0.99 22.87 20.89
CA SER A 43 0.21 23.14 20.12
C SER A 43 1.44 22.60 20.87
N ASP A 44 2.06 21.56 20.32
CA ASP A 44 3.44 21.24 20.63
C ASP A 44 4.19 21.04 19.31
N LYS A 45 4.78 22.16 18.89
CA LYS A 45 5.98 22.29 18.07
C LYS A 45 5.85 21.76 16.64
N VAL A 46 5.86 22.72 15.72
CA VAL A 46 6.47 22.57 14.40
C VAL A 46 7.85 21.96 14.63
N VAL A 47 7.93 20.63 14.54
CA VAL A 47 9.20 19.93 14.44
C VAL A 47 9.75 20.39 13.10
N HIS A 48 10.84 21.15 13.14
CA HIS A 48 11.61 21.47 11.95
C HIS A 48 11.77 20.19 11.15
N GLU A 49 11.30 20.24 9.91
CA GLU A 49 11.25 19.15 8.94
C GLU A 49 12.67 18.65 8.66
N GLN A 50 13.15 17.80 9.56
CA GLN A 50 14.42 17.13 9.43
C GLN A 50 14.19 16.09 8.35
N SER A 51 14.86 16.24 7.21
CA SER A 51 14.79 15.31 6.09
C SER A 51 15.01 13.90 6.62
N ARG A 52 13.92 13.14 6.78
CA ARG A 52 13.98 11.74 7.21
C ARG A 52 14.83 11.00 6.20
N GLY A 53 15.84 10.28 6.68
CA GLY A 53 16.66 9.45 5.81
C GLY A 53 15.97 8.12 5.49
N ALA A 54 16.46 7.43 4.47
CA ALA A 54 15.94 6.13 4.03
C ALA A 54 15.74 5.10 5.15
N MET A 55 16.68 5.01 6.09
CA MET A 55 16.63 4.07 7.21
C MET A 55 15.53 4.44 8.21
N GLU A 56 15.23 5.73 8.33
CA GLU A 56 14.14 6.21 9.17
C GLU A 56 12.79 5.85 8.56
N HIS A 57 12.62 6.01 7.24
CA HIS A 57 11.44 5.54 6.50
C HIS A 57 11.18 4.04 6.69
N LEU A 58 12.24 3.22 6.60
CA LEU A 58 12.15 1.78 6.85
C LEU A 58 11.82 1.46 8.31
N THR A 59 12.41 2.19 9.25
CA THR A 59 12.16 2.01 10.68
C THR A 59 10.73 2.38 11.05
N ILE A 60 10.21 3.48 10.49
CA ILE A 60 8.81 3.88 10.63
C ILE A 60 7.91 2.79 10.05
N GLY A 61 8.19 2.34 8.83
CA GLY A 61 7.39 1.28 8.21
C GLY A 61 7.39 -0.01 9.02
N PHE A 62 8.55 -0.42 9.54
CA PHE A 62 8.66 -1.59 10.43
C PHE A 62 7.86 -1.39 11.72
N ASN A 63 8.02 -0.24 12.39
CA ASN A 63 7.34 0.05 13.65
C ASN A 63 5.82 0.13 13.47
N VAL A 64 5.33 0.79 12.42
CA VAL A 64 3.89 0.85 12.11
C VAL A 64 3.34 -0.55 11.86
N ALA A 65 4.04 -1.38 11.10
CA ALA A 65 3.61 -2.76 10.82
C ALA A 65 3.58 -3.62 12.08
N MET A 66 4.59 -3.52 12.95
CA MET A 66 4.66 -4.29 14.19
C MET A 66 3.65 -3.84 15.25
N ASN A 67 3.36 -2.54 15.33
CA ASN A 67 2.31 -2.02 16.22
C ASN A 67 0.90 -2.35 15.70
N ASN A 68 0.76 -2.66 14.42
CA ASN A 68 -0.51 -2.97 13.77
C ASN A 68 -0.41 -4.29 12.99
N PRO A 69 -0.33 -5.45 13.67
CA PRO A 69 -0.10 -6.73 12.99
C PRO A 69 -1.22 -7.13 12.01
N LEU A 70 -2.41 -6.52 12.12
CA LEU A 70 -3.51 -6.74 11.17
C LEU A 70 -3.17 -6.26 9.74
N VAL A 71 -2.20 -5.37 9.55
CA VAL A 71 -1.75 -4.93 8.21
C VAL A 71 -1.17 -6.10 7.41
N PHE A 72 -0.65 -7.14 8.07
CA PHE A 72 -0.15 -8.34 7.40
C PHE A 72 -1.25 -9.29 6.93
N LEU A 73 -2.51 -9.09 7.36
CA LEU A 73 -3.61 -10.01 7.09
C LEU A 73 -3.82 -10.27 5.58
N PRO A 74 -3.91 -9.26 4.69
CA PRO A 74 -4.03 -9.49 3.25
C PRO A 74 -2.87 -10.31 2.69
N ALA A 75 -1.64 -10.00 3.09
CA ALA A 75 -0.44 -10.66 2.59
C ALA A 75 -0.32 -12.11 3.06
N ILE A 76 -0.71 -12.40 4.31
CA ILE A 76 -0.76 -13.76 4.85
C ILE A 76 -1.86 -14.57 4.16
N LEU A 77 -3.07 -14.00 4.02
CA LEU A 77 -4.18 -14.67 3.34
C LEU A 77 -3.82 -15.02 1.90
N SER A 78 -3.18 -14.11 1.18
CA SER A 78 -2.68 -14.34 -0.18
C SER A 78 -1.72 -15.54 -0.22
N GLY A 79 -0.75 -15.59 0.70
CA GLY A 79 0.19 -16.70 0.79
C GLY A 79 -0.46 -18.05 1.13
N VAL A 80 -1.40 -18.07 2.08
CA VAL A 80 -2.13 -19.29 2.48
C VAL A 80 -3.01 -19.81 1.36
N ILE A 81 -3.78 -18.93 0.71
CA ILE A 81 -4.65 -19.29 -0.42
C ILE A 81 -3.80 -19.83 -1.58
N GLY A 82 -2.69 -19.16 -1.90
CA GLY A 82 -1.75 -19.63 -2.92
C GLY A 82 -1.16 -21.00 -2.59
N GLY A 83 -0.81 -21.25 -1.32
CA GLY A 83 -0.35 -22.56 -0.86
C GLY A 83 -1.41 -23.67 -1.02
N VAL A 84 -2.66 -23.39 -0.65
CA VAL A 84 -3.78 -24.34 -0.82
C VAL A 84 -4.04 -24.63 -2.30
N ILE A 85 -4.01 -23.61 -3.15
CA ILE A 85 -4.19 -23.76 -4.61
C ILE A 85 -3.02 -24.55 -5.23
N GLY A 86 -1.79 -24.27 -4.81
CA GLY A 86 -0.61 -25.00 -5.26
C GLY A 86 -0.63 -26.47 -4.84
N PHE A 87 -1.04 -26.74 -3.60
CA PHE A 87 -1.20 -28.11 -3.11
C PHE A 87 -2.32 -28.85 -3.83
N THR A 88 -3.49 -28.24 -3.99
CA THR A 88 -4.63 -28.88 -4.69
C THR A 88 -4.33 -29.15 -6.16
N SER A 89 -3.66 -28.23 -6.85
CA SER A 89 -3.26 -28.43 -8.26
C SER A 89 -2.23 -29.55 -8.45
N SER A 90 -1.27 -29.68 -7.52
CA SER A 90 -0.28 -30.77 -7.56
C SER A 90 -0.83 -32.12 -7.07
N ALA A 91 -1.65 -32.14 -6.03
CA ALA A 91 -2.15 -33.37 -5.41
C ALA A 91 -3.29 -34.04 -6.18
N LEU A 92 -4.15 -33.27 -6.85
CA LEU A 92 -5.38 -33.79 -7.46
C LEU A 92 -5.28 -34.10 -8.96
N PHE A 93 -4.10 -33.94 -9.59
CA PHE A 93 -3.87 -34.16 -11.04
C PHE A 93 -4.98 -33.60 -11.94
N ILE A 94 -5.47 -32.39 -11.61
CA ILE A 94 -6.63 -31.70 -12.25
C ILE A 94 -6.42 -31.29 -13.72
N GLY A 95 -5.38 -31.83 -14.38
CA GLY A 95 -5.04 -31.55 -15.76
C GLY A 95 -4.61 -30.10 -16.00
N ILE A 96 -4.22 -29.82 -17.24
CA ILE A 96 -3.75 -28.49 -17.65
C ILE A 96 -4.87 -27.45 -17.49
N THR A 97 -6.09 -27.77 -17.92
CA THR A 97 -7.24 -26.86 -17.84
C THR A 97 -7.60 -26.48 -16.40
N GLY A 98 -7.65 -27.45 -15.48
CA GLY A 98 -7.95 -27.18 -14.07
C GLY A 98 -6.87 -26.34 -13.40
N SER A 99 -5.60 -26.61 -13.72
CA SER A 99 -4.45 -25.85 -13.21
C SER A 99 -4.46 -24.39 -13.68
N ILE A 100 -4.82 -24.14 -14.95
CA ILE A 100 -4.96 -22.78 -15.50
C ILE A 100 -6.06 -22.01 -14.77
N ILE A 101 -7.24 -22.62 -14.58
CA ILE A 101 -8.37 -21.96 -13.91
C ILE A 101 -8.01 -21.61 -12.46
N LEU A 102 -7.44 -22.56 -11.71
CA LEU A 102 -7.01 -22.30 -10.34
C LEU A 102 -5.89 -21.26 -10.27
N GLY A 103 -4.96 -21.26 -11.24
CA GLY A 103 -3.92 -20.25 -11.37
C GLY A 103 -4.49 -18.84 -11.59
N LEU A 104 -5.50 -18.71 -12.45
CA LEU A 104 -6.21 -17.45 -12.67
C LEU A 104 -6.94 -16.97 -11.42
N ILE A 105 -7.61 -17.88 -10.70
CA ILE A 105 -8.26 -17.55 -9.43
C ILE A 105 -7.23 -17.05 -8.41
N ASN A 106 -6.10 -17.76 -8.28
CA ASN A 106 -5.03 -17.35 -7.38
C ASN A 106 -4.46 -15.97 -7.75
N PHE A 107 -4.27 -15.72 -9.05
CA PHE A 107 -3.79 -14.43 -9.56
C PHE A 107 -4.76 -13.29 -9.19
N ILE A 108 -6.05 -13.47 -9.42
CA ILE A 108 -7.08 -12.47 -9.10
C ILE A 108 -7.12 -12.20 -7.59
N ILE A 109 -7.10 -13.25 -6.77
CA ILE A 109 -7.11 -13.10 -5.30
C ILE A 109 -5.84 -12.37 -4.83
N SER A 110 -4.67 -12.79 -5.31
CA SER A 110 -3.39 -12.18 -4.95
C SER A 110 -3.32 -10.71 -5.36
N PHE A 111 -3.88 -10.39 -6.53
CA PHE A 111 -4.00 -9.03 -7.04
C PHE A 111 -4.85 -8.16 -6.09
N ILE A 112 -6.06 -8.61 -5.75
CA ILE A 112 -6.96 -7.87 -4.86
C ILE A 112 -6.32 -7.68 -3.48
N LEU A 113 -5.77 -8.75 -2.91
CA LEU A 113 -5.13 -8.71 -1.59
C LEU A 113 -3.86 -7.86 -1.57
N GLY A 114 -3.13 -7.76 -2.70
CA GLY A 114 -1.99 -6.87 -2.83
C GLY A 114 -2.38 -5.40 -2.67
N PHE A 115 -3.42 -4.95 -3.39
CA PHE A 115 -3.92 -3.58 -3.24
C PHE A 115 -4.59 -3.34 -1.89
N ALA A 116 -5.32 -4.32 -1.37
CA ALA A 116 -5.88 -4.24 -0.02
C ALA A 116 -4.78 -4.12 1.05
N SER A 117 -3.63 -4.77 0.85
CA SER A 117 -2.45 -4.62 1.72
C SER A 117 -1.91 -3.20 1.72
N THR A 118 -1.82 -2.57 0.56
CA THR A 118 -1.37 -1.17 0.45
C THR A 118 -2.37 -0.20 1.08
N ASP A 119 -3.67 -0.45 0.89
CA ASP A 119 -4.77 0.33 1.49
C ASP A 119 -4.75 0.24 3.01
N MET A 120 -4.67 -0.98 3.57
CA MET A 120 -4.53 -1.20 5.01
C MET A 120 -3.23 -0.63 5.58
N SER A 121 -2.13 -0.66 4.79
CA SER A 121 -0.87 -0.04 5.19
C SER A 121 -1.02 1.48 5.33
N ARG A 122 -1.71 2.13 4.39
CA ARG A 122 -2.02 3.56 4.47
C ARG A 122 -2.91 3.87 5.67
N ASP A 123 -3.91 3.03 5.93
CA ASP A 123 -4.82 3.21 7.07
C ASP A 123 -4.07 3.06 8.40
N ALA A 124 -3.18 2.07 8.54
CA ALA A 124 -2.32 1.93 9.72
C ALA A 124 -1.38 3.13 9.90
N TYR A 125 -0.76 3.59 8.81
CA TYR A 125 0.11 4.76 8.81
C TYR A 125 -0.65 6.01 9.31
N ASN A 126 -1.90 6.16 8.89
CA ASN A 126 -2.79 7.25 9.29
C ASN A 126 -3.55 6.99 10.61
N LYS A 127 -3.22 5.93 11.35
CA LYS A 127 -3.86 5.53 12.63
C LYS A 127 -5.38 5.33 12.51
N GLN A 128 -5.83 4.82 11.38
CA GLN A 128 -7.23 4.51 11.09
C GLN A 128 -7.55 3.05 11.42
N PRO A 129 -8.83 2.71 11.67
CA PRO A 129 -9.22 1.33 11.91
C PRO A 129 -8.87 0.45 10.71
N LEU A 130 -8.30 -0.72 11.02
CA LEU A 130 -7.87 -1.70 10.04
C LEU A 130 -9.01 -2.65 9.71
N ASP A 131 -9.58 -2.52 8.53
CA ASP A 131 -10.70 -3.34 8.07
C ASP A 131 -10.44 -3.89 6.66
N LEU A 132 -10.17 -5.20 6.60
CA LEU A 132 -9.91 -5.90 5.35
C LEU A 132 -11.10 -5.85 4.37
N GLY A 133 -12.34 -5.92 4.89
CA GLY A 133 -13.54 -5.91 4.06
C GLY A 133 -13.72 -4.58 3.34
N SER A 134 -13.51 -3.48 4.07
CA SER A 134 -13.46 -2.12 3.56
C SER A 134 -12.37 -1.97 2.50
N SER A 135 -11.15 -2.45 2.76
CA SER A 135 -10.04 -2.38 1.78
C SER A 135 -10.32 -3.21 0.53
N ILE A 136 -10.90 -4.40 0.65
CA ILE A 136 -11.32 -5.21 -0.50
C ILE A 136 -12.42 -4.49 -1.30
N ASN A 137 -13.42 -3.92 -0.62
CA ASN A 137 -14.50 -3.18 -1.27
C ASN A 137 -13.98 -1.95 -2.01
N TYR A 138 -13.00 -1.25 -1.42
CA TYR A 138 -12.29 -0.15 -2.09
C TYR A 138 -11.57 -0.62 -3.36
N VAL A 139 -10.90 -1.77 -3.31
CA VAL A 139 -10.26 -2.35 -4.51
C VAL A 139 -11.28 -2.67 -5.60
N PHE A 140 -12.44 -3.20 -5.22
CA PHE A 140 -13.52 -3.44 -6.18
C PHE A 140 -14.13 -2.16 -6.76
N SER A 141 -14.31 -1.11 -5.95
CA SER A 141 -14.88 0.16 -6.42
C SER A 141 -13.97 0.87 -7.44
N ARG A 142 -12.65 0.69 -7.32
CA ARG A 142 -11.64 1.25 -8.23
C ARG A 142 -10.92 0.18 -9.05
N ILE A 143 -11.60 -0.92 -9.37
CA ILE A 143 -10.99 -2.05 -10.08
C ILE A 143 -10.43 -1.67 -11.46
N VAL A 144 -11.04 -0.71 -12.15
CA VAL A 144 -10.61 -0.27 -13.49
C VAL A 144 -9.25 0.44 -13.44
N PRO A 145 -9.05 1.51 -12.63
CA PRO A 145 -7.73 2.09 -12.41
C PRO A 145 -6.67 1.07 -11.99
N PHE A 146 -7.01 0.17 -11.05
CA PHE A 146 -6.09 -0.85 -10.58
C PHE A 146 -5.71 -1.84 -11.69
N LEU A 147 -6.65 -2.26 -12.54
CA LEU A 147 -6.38 -3.16 -13.66
C LEU A 147 -5.47 -2.51 -14.70
N ILE A 148 -5.73 -1.24 -15.04
CA ILE A 148 -4.88 -0.47 -15.95
C ILE A 148 -3.47 -0.38 -15.35
N ALA A 149 -3.37 -0.01 -14.07
CA ALA A 149 -2.10 0.06 -13.36
C ALA A 149 -1.36 -1.28 -13.30
N ALA A 150 -2.08 -2.40 -13.18
CA ALA A 150 -1.49 -3.74 -13.22
C ALA A 150 -0.80 -4.05 -14.55
N ILE A 151 -1.45 -3.67 -15.66
CA ILE A 151 -0.92 -3.91 -17.01
C ILE A 151 0.34 -3.07 -17.22
N PHE A 152 0.27 -1.77 -16.92
CA PHE A 152 1.43 -0.88 -17.02
C PHE A 152 2.55 -1.28 -16.06
N GLY A 153 2.22 -1.59 -14.82
CA GLY A 153 3.17 -2.04 -13.80
C GLY A 153 3.85 -3.34 -14.19
N GLY A 154 3.10 -4.32 -14.70
CA GLY A 154 3.63 -5.58 -15.21
C GLY A 154 4.63 -5.37 -16.36
N LEU A 155 4.26 -4.57 -17.36
CA LEU A 155 5.12 -4.25 -18.49
C LEU A 155 6.39 -3.48 -18.08
N LEU A 156 6.27 -2.50 -17.18
CA LEU A 156 7.40 -1.71 -16.71
C LEU A 156 8.31 -2.49 -15.76
N SER A 157 7.75 -3.40 -14.95
CA SER A 157 8.52 -4.23 -14.01
C SER A 157 9.45 -5.24 -14.69
N LEU A 158 9.34 -5.44 -16.00
CA LEU A 158 10.27 -6.26 -16.78
C LEU A 158 11.71 -5.74 -16.70
N THR A 159 11.90 -4.44 -16.44
CA THR A 159 13.22 -3.86 -16.19
C THR A 159 13.38 -3.57 -14.71
N VAL A 160 14.46 -4.12 -14.12
CA VAL A 160 14.75 -3.98 -12.68
C VAL A 160 14.80 -2.52 -12.23
N VAL A 161 15.25 -1.63 -13.11
CA VAL A 161 15.37 -0.18 -12.85
C VAL A 161 14.02 0.51 -12.65
N PHE A 162 12.93 0.00 -13.25
CA PHE A 162 11.59 0.61 -13.13
C PHE A 162 10.74 0.06 -11.98
N ILE A 163 11.17 -1.02 -11.33
CA ILE A 163 10.50 -1.58 -10.14
C ILE A 163 10.16 -0.50 -9.07
N PRO A 164 11.09 0.37 -8.61
CA PRO A 164 10.75 1.39 -7.61
C PRO A 164 9.70 2.38 -8.11
N ILE A 165 9.74 2.73 -9.40
CA ILE A 165 8.77 3.64 -10.03
C ILE A 165 7.38 3.00 -9.98
N VAL A 166 7.28 1.72 -10.35
CA VAL A 166 6.01 1.00 -10.33
C VAL A 166 5.47 0.94 -8.90
N ILE A 167 6.26 0.47 -7.93
CA ILE A 167 5.80 0.34 -6.54
C ILE A 167 5.32 1.69 -5.99
N LEU A 168 6.11 2.74 -6.16
CA LEU A 168 5.78 4.08 -5.68
C LEU A 168 4.54 4.65 -6.39
N SER A 169 4.37 4.41 -7.70
CA SER A 169 3.17 4.83 -8.43
C SER A 169 1.91 4.14 -7.92
N LEU A 170 1.99 2.85 -7.59
CA LEU A 170 0.86 2.11 -7.01
C LEU A 170 0.52 2.65 -5.61
N VAL A 171 1.53 2.96 -4.80
CA VAL A 171 1.35 3.58 -3.48
C VAL A 171 0.65 4.94 -3.60
N ILE A 172 1.12 5.81 -4.51
CA ILE A 172 0.51 7.13 -4.75
C ILE A 172 -0.93 6.98 -5.23
N MET A 173 -1.20 6.03 -6.12
CA MET A 173 -2.55 5.78 -6.63
C MET A 173 -3.55 5.41 -5.52
N VAL A 174 -3.07 4.67 -4.50
CA VAL A 174 -3.86 4.33 -3.33
C VAL A 174 -4.00 5.53 -2.39
N ILE A 175 -2.93 6.28 -2.12
CA ILE A 175 -2.95 7.41 -1.18
C ILE A 175 -3.82 8.57 -1.68
N ASP A 176 -3.64 8.95 -2.95
CA ASP A 176 -4.22 10.18 -3.51
C ASP A 176 -5.51 9.95 -4.30
N GLU A 177 -5.95 8.69 -4.41
CA GLU A 177 -7.06 8.27 -5.25
C GLU A 177 -6.98 8.77 -6.71
N THR A 178 -5.79 8.79 -7.28
CA THR A 178 -5.61 9.20 -8.69
C THR A 178 -5.58 8.02 -9.64
N ASP A 179 -5.58 8.29 -10.93
CA ASP A 179 -5.35 7.27 -11.95
C ASP A 179 -3.85 7.00 -12.15
N VAL A 180 -3.53 5.97 -12.92
CA VAL A 180 -2.15 5.51 -13.11
C VAL A 180 -1.25 6.60 -13.71
N PHE A 181 -1.74 7.38 -14.68
CA PHE A 181 -0.93 8.37 -15.39
C PHE A 181 -0.55 9.55 -14.48
N ASP A 182 -1.51 10.02 -13.68
CA ASP A 182 -1.26 11.07 -12.68
C ASP A 182 -0.31 10.58 -11.59
N ALA A 183 -0.49 9.33 -11.13
CA ALA A 183 0.38 8.71 -10.14
C ALA A 183 1.81 8.57 -10.67
N PHE A 184 2.00 8.17 -11.93
CA PHE A 184 3.32 8.14 -12.57
C PHE A 184 3.97 9.52 -12.61
N GLY A 185 3.23 10.56 -12.99
CA GLY A 185 3.75 11.94 -12.99
C GLY A 185 4.25 12.37 -11.62
N LYS A 186 3.46 12.11 -10.57
CA LYS A 186 3.85 12.38 -9.17
C LYS A 186 5.05 11.55 -8.73
N THR A 187 5.12 10.29 -9.15
CA THR A 187 6.24 9.38 -8.83
C THR A 187 7.57 9.96 -9.29
N PHE A 188 7.64 10.51 -10.51
CA PHE A 188 8.87 11.15 -10.99
C PHE A 188 9.28 12.37 -10.15
N ASN A 189 8.32 13.13 -9.63
CA ASN A 189 8.63 14.26 -8.75
C ASN A 189 9.22 13.79 -7.42
N VAL A 190 8.65 12.75 -6.82
CA VAL A 190 9.15 12.14 -5.58
C VAL A 190 10.56 11.59 -5.80
N ILE A 191 10.78 10.81 -6.86
CA ILE A 191 12.09 10.23 -7.17
C ILE A 191 13.15 11.31 -7.41
N ARG A 192 12.79 12.43 -8.05
CA ARG A 192 13.74 13.54 -8.25
C ARG A 192 14.10 14.26 -6.96
N ALA A 193 13.13 14.42 -6.05
CA ALA A 193 13.34 15.11 -4.78
C ALA A 193 14.07 14.24 -3.75
N ASP A 194 13.76 12.94 -3.71
CA ASP A 194 14.20 12.00 -2.68
C ASP A 194 14.90 10.76 -3.28
N LEU A 195 15.69 10.97 -4.35
CA LEU A 195 16.35 9.88 -5.09
C LEU A 195 17.20 8.99 -4.18
N GLY A 196 17.93 9.60 -3.24
CA GLY A 196 18.79 8.88 -2.30
C GLY A 196 17.99 7.91 -1.44
N ASP A 197 16.87 8.36 -0.89
CA ASP A 197 16.05 7.54 0.01
C ASP A 197 15.35 6.41 -0.74
N VAL A 198 14.79 6.70 -1.92
CA VAL A 198 14.19 5.69 -2.80
C VAL A 198 15.22 4.63 -3.20
N LEU A 199 16.44 5.01 -3.54
CA LEU A 199 17.49 4.08 -3.96
C LEU A 199 17.96 3.20 -2.80
N VAL A 200 18.13 3.75 -1.60
CA VAL A 200 18.51 2.95 -0.42
C VAL A 200 17.39 1.97 -0.04
N VAL A 201 16.12 2.40 -0.04
CA VAL A 201 14.99 1.49 0.18
C VAL A 201 14.94 0.39 -0.87
N LEU A 202 15.21 0.72 -2.14
CA LEU A 202 15.31 -0.28 -3.21
C LEU A 202 16.46 -1.27 -2.96
N LEU A 203 17.63 -0.80 -2.54
CA LEU A 203 18.75 -1.68 -2.23
C LEU A 203 18.40 -2.63 -1.08
N VAL A 204 17.78 -2.11 -0.02
CA VAL A 204 17.29 -2.92 1.11
C VAL A 204 16.25 -3.93 0.63
N ALA A 205 15.35 -3.55 -0.27
CA ALA A 205 14.38 -4.47 -0.86
C ALA A 205 15.07 -5.60 -1.62
N ILE A 206 16.02 -5.29 -2.52
CA ILE A 206 16.75 -6.30 -3.30
C ILE A 206 17.50 -7.26 -2.37
N VAL A 207 18.24 -6.74 -1.39
CA VAL A 207 18.99 -7.56 -0.44
C VAL A 207 18.04 -8.40 0.41
N GLY A 208 16.97 -7.82 0.95
CA GLY A 208 15.98 -8.53 1.74
C GLY A 208 15.33 -9.67 0.97
N LEU A 209 14.91 -9.40 -0.27
CA LEU A 209 14.33 -10.39 -1.17
C LEU A 209 15.30 -11.54 -1.46
N PHE A 210 16.56 -11.21 -1.76
CA PHE A 210 17.60 -12.21 -1.97
C PHE A 210 17.80 -13.10 -0.73
N MET A 211 17.84 -12.51 0.47
CA MET A 211 18.00 -13.25 1.72
C MET A 211 16.79 -14.15 2.03
N THR A 212 15.56 -13.69 1.75
CA THR A 212 14.36 -14.52 1.98
C THR A 212 14.36 -15.81 1.16
N GLY A 213 15.00 -15.82 -0.02
CA GLY A 213 15.10 -17.02 -0.87
C GLY A 213 15.94 -18.16 -0.26
N TYR A 214 16.84 -17.86 0.67
CA TYR A 214 17.71 -18.85 1.31
C TYR A 214 17.08 -19.58 2.50
N ILE A 215 15.93 -19.10 3.00
CA ILE A 215 15.27 -19.66 4.18
C ILE A 215 14.18 -20.63 3.71
N PRO A 216 14.39 -21.96 3.78
CA PRO A 216 13.36 -22.90 3.36
C PRO A 216 12.12 -22.81 4.27
N TYR A 217 10.95 -23.16 3.72
CA TYR A 217 9.64 -23.24 4.39
C TYR A 217 9.01 -21.92 4.88
N ILE A 218 9.80 -20.91 5.27
CA ILE A 218 9.29 -19.64 5.81
C ILE A 218 9.52 -18.47 4.83
N SER A 219 10.21 -18.70 3.70
CA SER A 219 10.52 -17.68 2.69
C SER A 219 9.29 -16.90 2.21
N SER A 220 8.17 -17.58 1.97
CA SER A 220 6.93 -16.94 1.50
C SER A 220 6.34 -16.00 2.54
N LEU A 221 6.34 -16.39 3.82
CA LEU A 221 5.87 -15.55 4.91
C LEU A 221 6.80 -14.34 5.12
N LEU A 222 8.11 -14.57 5.15
CA LEU A 222 9.09 -13.48 5.29
C LEU A 222 9.01 -12.49 4.12
N TYR A 223 8.82 -12.99 2.90
CA TYR A 223 8.59 -12.18 1.71
C TYR A 223 7.34 -11.30 1.86
N SER A 224 6.22 -11.88 2.32
CA SER A 224 4.99 -11.12 2.58
C SER A 224 5.17 -10.05 3.66
N LEU A 225 5.87 -10.36 4.75
CA LEU A 225 6.16 -9.39 5.81
C LEU A 225 7.03 -8.24 5.29
N LEU A 226 8.08 -8.56 4.53
CA LEU A 226 8.99 -7.58 3.95
C LEU A 226 8.25 -6.63 2.99
N ASN A 227 7.35 -7.15 2.14
CA ASN A 227 6.58 -6.31 1.22
C ASN A 227 5.68 -5.31 1.92
N VAL A 228 5.06 -5.68 3.04
CA VAL A 228 4.25 -4.75 3.84
C VAL A 228 5.12 -3.63 4.42
N VAL A 229 6.27 -3.98 4.99
CA VAL A 229 7.22 -3.00 5.55
C VAL A 229 7.75 -2.05 4.47
N LEU A 230 8.10 -2.58 3.29
CA LEU A 230 8.52 -1.78 2.15
C LEU A 230 7.40 -0.88 1.64
N GLY A 231 6.17 -1.39 1.55
CA GLY A 231 4.99 -0.61 1.19
C GLY A 231 4.78 0.57 2.13
N LEU A 232 4.86 0.34 3.45
CA LEU A 232 4.79 1.40 4.46
C LEU A 232 5.95 2.41 4.36
N ALA A 233 7.16 1.95 4.06
CA ALA A 233 8.29 2.85 3.85
C ALA A 233 8.07 3.75 2.63
N PHE A 234 7.54 3.22 1.52
CA PHE A 234 7.17 4.02 0.35
C PHE A 234 6.01 4.97 0.62
N ILE A 235 5.05 4.57 1.46
CA ILE A 235 3.97 5.47 1.95
C ILE A 235 4.60 6.64 2.71
N ASP A 236 5.49 6.38 3.67
CA ASP A 236 6.15 7.44 4.46
C ASP A 236 7.04 8.35 3.58
N ILE A 237 7.79 7.80 2.62
CA ILE A 237 8.57 8.60 1.64
C ILE A 237 7.63 9.55 0.89
N TYR A 238 6.52 9.04 0.38
CA TYR A 238 5.58 9.87 -0.39
C TYR A 238 4.93 10.95 0.48
N MET A 239 4.49 10.59 1.69
CA MET A 239 3.87 11.52 2.62
C MET A 239 4.85 12.59 3.10
N ASN A 240 6.11 12.22 3.34
CA ASN A 240 7.19 13.15 3.66
C ASN A 240 7.44 14.12 2.50
N PHE A 241 7.52 13.62 1.26
CA PHE A 241 7.64 14.47 0.07
C PHE A 241 6.48 15.46 -0.06
N LYS A 242 5.26 15.02 0.21
CA LYS A 242 4.04 15.81 0.05
C LYS A 242 3.90 16.94 1.07
N ASN A 243 4.54 16.81 2.23
CA ASN A 243 4.47 17.79 3.31
C ASN A 243 5.52 18.91 3.17
N ARG A 244 6.50 18.75 2.27
CA ARG A 244 7.50 19.77 1.92
C ARG A 244 6.91 20.84 1.00
#